data_AF-A0A0B3AH93-F1
#
_entry.id   AF-A0A0B3AH93-F1
#
_cell.length_a   1.000
_cell.length_b   1.000
_cell.length_c   1.000
_cell.angle_alpha   90.00
_cell.angle_beta   90.00
_cell.angle_gamma   90.00
#
_symmetry.space_group_name_H-M   'P 1'
#
loop_
_entity.id
_entity.type
_entity.pdbx_description
1 polymer ?
#
loop_
_entity_poly.entity_id
_entity_poly.type
_entity_poly.pdbx_seq_one_letter_code
_entity_poly.pdbx_strand_id
1 'polypeptide(L)'
;MGRIKTKMIKRLTKKLMKSHSDSFSEDFGKNKALTAKWTTKSSPKIRNIIAGYVTRLKKKGYQEGQALPRAPPQQKYSDRGDMYGSSDRQGRRGGSGRSRNQR
;
A
#
# COMPACT_ATOMS: atom_id res chain seq x y z
N MET A 1 -16.49 -2.73 21.32
CA MET A 1 -15.07 -2.30 21.14
C MET A 1 -14.20 -3.49 20.76
N GLY A 2 -13.66 -3.50 19.53
CA GLY A 2 -12.98 -4.67 18.94
C GLY A 2 -11.49 -4.83 19.32
N ARG A 3 -10.98 -6.06 19.19
CA ARG A 3 -9.59 -6.45 19.53
C ARG A 3 -8.61 -6.19 18.38
N ILE A 4 -8.51 -4.92 17.98
CA ILE A 4 -7.70 -4.42 16.85
C ILE A 4 -6.26 -4.18 17.30
N LYS A 5 -5.29 -4.63 16.48
CA LYS A 5 -3.85 -4.47 16.76
C LYS A 5 -3.35 -3.16 16.16
N THR A 6 -2.51 -2.44 16.89
CA THR A 6 -1.94 -1.16 16.44
C THR A 6 -1.02 -1.34 15.23
N LYS A 7 -0.83 -0.26 14.45
CA LYS A 7 0.02 -0.26 13.26
C LYS A 7 1.47 -0.65 13.58
N MET A 8 1.99 -0.24 14.73
CA MET A 8 3.35 -0.56 15.19
C MET A 8 3.55 -2.08 15.32
N ILE A 9 2.63 -2.78 15.98
CA ILE A 9 2.71 -4.25 16.16
C ILE A 9 2.70 -4.96 14.81
N LYS A 10 1.81 -4.53 13.89
CA LYS A 10 1.73 -5.11 12.54
C LYS A 10 3.03 -4.92 11.76
N ARG A 11 3.63 -3.72 11.81
CA ARG A 11 4.90 -3.41 11.14
C ARG A 11 6.07 -4.22 11.70
N LEU A 12 6.20 -4.28 13.02
CA LEU A 12 7.25 -5.06 13.69
C LEU A 12 7.14 -6.54 13.36
N THR A 13 5.93 -7.09 13.42
CA THR A 13 5.70 -8.50 13.11
C THR A 13 6.09 -8.84 11.67
N LYS A 14 5.70 -8.00 10.70
CA LYS A 14 6.11 -8.16 9.31
C LYS A 14 7.63 -8.09 9.15
N LYS A 15 8.30 -7.15 9.83
CA LYS A 15 9.76 -7.03 9.78
C LYS A 15 10.44 -8.28 10.32
N LEU A 16 9.97 -8.81 11.45
CA LEU A 16 10.48 -10.05 12.04
C LEU A 16 10.26 -11.25 11.11
N MET A 17 9.07 -11.38 10.53
CA MET A 17 8.76 -12.45 9.57
C MET A 17 9.62 -12.37 8.31
N LYS A 18 9.95 -11.16 7.84
CA LYS A 18 10.85 -10.97 6.70
C LYS A 18 12.28 -11.44 7.00
N SER A 19 12.78 -11.20 8.20
CA SER A 19 14.15 -11.58 8.58
C SER A 19 14.28 -13.05 9.00
N HIS A 20 13.19 -13.67 9.47
CA HIS A 20 13.21 -15.01 10.06
C HIS A 20 11.99 -15.87 9.63
N SER A 21 11.66 -15.86 8.34
CA SER A 21 10.47 -16.52 7.77
C SER A 21 10.35 -18.00 8.13
N ASP A 22 11.50 -18.67 8.19
CA ASP A 22 11.62 -20.13 8.26
C ASP A 22 11.56 -20.64 9.70
N SER A 23 11.88 -19.78 10.66
CA SER A 23 11.86 -20.14 12.09
C SER A 23 10.46 -20.04 12.72
N PHE A 24 9.52 -19.32 12.09
CA PHE A 24 8.18 -19.16 12.63
C PHE A 24 7.25 -20.33 12.26
N SER A 25 6.63 -20.91 13.28
CA SER A 25 5.68 -22.02 13.15
C SER A 25 4.24 -21.59 13.49
N GLU A 26 3.29 -22.51 13.45
CA GLU A 26 1.92 -22.28 13.89
C GLU A 26 1.76 -22.33 15.42
N ASP A 27 2.76 -22.88 16.11
CA ASP A 27 2.77 -22.99 17.56
C ASP A 27 3.10 -21.66 18.26
N PHE A 28 2.28 -21.32 19.26
CA PHE A 28 2.44 -20.09 20.04
C PHE A 28 3.64 -20.16 20.98
N GLY A 29 3.91 -21.31 21.59
CA GLY A 29 5.00 -21.49 22.55
C GLY A 29 6.35 -21.22 21.91
N LYS A 30 6.61 -21.87 20.78
CA LYS A 30 7.82 -21.65 19.96
C LYS A 30 7.95 -20.19 19.52
N ASN A 31 6.87 -19.60 18.99
CA ASN A 31 6.89 -18.22 18.51
C ASN A 31 7.15 -17.20 19.63
N LYS A 32 6.67 -17.46 20.85
CA LYS A 32 6.93 -16.59 22.02
C LYS A 32 8.40 -16.60 22.42
N ALA A 33 9.03 -17.78 22.46
CA ALA A 33 10.45 -17.92 22.76
C ALA A 33 11.33 -17.24 21.70
N LEU A 34 11.01 -17.43 20.41
CA LEU A 34 11.71 -16.78 19.30
C LEU A 34 11.56 -15.24 19.33
N THR A 35 10.33 -14.76 19.56
CA THR A 35 10.06 -13.31 19.67
C THR A 35 10.81 -12.69 20.85
N ALA A 36 10.96 -13.42 21.96
CA ALA A 36 11.73 -12.97 23.12
C ALA A 36 13.22 -12.85 22.81
N LYS A 37 13.79 -13.78 22.03
CA LYS A 37 15.20 -13.72 21.59
C LYS A 37 15.46 -12.54 20.66
N TRP A 38 14.56 -12.28 19.71
CA TRP A 38 14.75 -11.22 18.71
C TRP A 38 14.37 -9.83 19.20
N THR A 39 13.59 -9.75 20.28
CA THR A 39 13.06 -8.47 20.78
C THR A 39 13.46 -8.24 22.22
N THR A 40 14.76 -7.99 22.45
CA THR A 40 15.36 -7.78 23.78
C THR A 40 14.75 -6.60 24.55
N LYS A 41 14.30 -5.55 23.86
CA LYS A 41 13.83 -4.29 24.48
C LYS A 41 12.30 -4.14 24.58
N SER A 42 11.51 -5.19 24.31
CA SER A 42 10.04 -5.08 24.30
C SER A 42 9.35 -5.60 25.55
N SER A 43 8.31 -4.89 25.99
CA SER A 43 7.48 -5.29 27.13
C SER A 43 6.83 -6.67 26.92
N PRO A 44 6.58 -7.45 27.99
CA PRO A 44 5.95 -8.77 27.91
C PRO A 44 4.63 -8.79 27.14
N LYS A 45 3.80 -7.75 27.32
CA LYS A 45 2.51 -7.59 26.64
C LYS A 45 2.66 -7.50 25.12
N ILE A 46 3.64 -6.72 24.64
CA ILE A 46 3.91 -6.54 23.21
C ILE A 46 4.39 -7.87 22.60
N ARG A 47 5.27 -8.60 23.30
CA ARG A 47 5.74 -9.93 22.86
C ARG A 47 4.59 -10.92 22.68
N ASN A 48 3.65 -10.97 23.63
CA ASN A 48 2.47 -11.84 23.53
C ASN A 48 1.56 -11.46 22.35
N ILE A 49 1.36 -10.17 22.08
CA ILE A 49 0.54 -9.73 20.94
C ILE A 49 1.24 -10.04 19.61
N ILE A 50 2.57 -9.86 19.53
CA ILE A 50 3.36 -10.21 18.35
C ILE A 50 3.28 -11.72 18.10
N ALA A 51 3.59 -12.56 19.10
CA ALA A 51 3.52 -14.01 18.96
C ALA A 51 2.13 -14.48 18.51
N GLY A 52 1.06 -13.92 19.08
CA GLY A 52 -0.31 -14.23 18.66
C GLY A 52 -0.68 -13.69 17.27
N TYR A 53 -0.06 -12.60 16.82
CA TYR A 53 -0.27 -12.08 15.48
C TYR A 53 0.48 -12.91 14.43
N VAL A 54 1.70 -13.37 14.74
CA VAL A 54 2.46 -14.31 13.90
C VAL A 54 1.69 -15.60 13.67
N THR A 55 1.19 -16.25 14.73
CA THR A 55 0.42 -17.50 14.58
C THR A 55 -0.82 -17.29 13.72
N ARG A 56 -1.51 -16.16 13.90
CA ARG A 56 -2.68 -15.80 13.09
C ARG A 56 -2.33 -15.55 11.63
N LEU A 57 -1.15 -15.02 11.31
CA LEU A 57 -0.69 -14.82 9.94
C LEU A 57 -0.32 -16.14 9.27
N LYS A 58 0.43 -17.01 9.96
CA LYS A 58 0.78 -18.35 9.46
C LYS A 58 -0.47 -19.20 9.18
N LYS A 59 -1.43 -19.24 10.12
CA LYS A 59 -2.74 -19.91 9.91
C LYS A 59 -3.56 -19.34 8.75
N LYS A 60 -3.34 -18.08 8.38
CA LYS A 60 -3.99 -17.42 7.24
C LYS A 60 -3.28 -17.68 5.92
N GLY A 61 -2.23 -18.50 5.88
CA GLY A 61 -1.48 -18.79 4.67
C GLY A 61 -0.59 -17.63 4.19
N TYR A 62 -0.28 -16.65 5.06
CA TYR A 62 0.72 -15.63 4.72
C TYR A 62 2.12 -16.26 4.70
N GLN A 63 2.53 -16.77 3.55
CA GLN A 63 3.93 -17.03 3.21
C GLN A 63 4.37 -15.94 2.23
N GLU A 64 5.29 -15.07 2.66
CA GLU A 64 5.92 -14.13 1.73
C GLU A 64 6.76 -14.94 0.74
N GLY A 65 6.19 -15.13 -0.45
CA GLY A 65 6.60 -16.07 -1.50
C GLY A 65 5.45 -16.33 -2.48
N GLN A 66 4.20 -16.31 -2.01
CA GLN A 66 3.04 -16.11 -2.87
C GLN A 66 2.73 -14.61 -2.91
N ALA A 67 3.01 -13.98 -4.04
CA ALA A 67 2.53 -12.65 -4.31
C ALA A 67 1.00 -12.65 -4.14
N LEU A 68 0.45 -11.72 -3.35
CA LEU A 68 -0.91 -11.24 -3.64
C LEU A 68 -0.93 -10.97 -5.15
N PRO A 69 -1.97 -11.36 -5.92
CA PRO A 69 -2.02 -11.00 -7.34
C PRO A 69 -1.69 -9.51 -7.38
N ARG A 70 -0.55 -9.15 -8.00
CA ARG A 70 -0.21 -7.76 -8.21
C ARG A 70 -1.46 -7.21 -8.85
N ALA A 71 -2.17 -6.30 -8.16
CA ALA A 71 -3.22 -5.55 -8.81
C ALA A 71 -2.64 -5.14 -10.16
N PRO A 72 -3.34 -5.43 -11.28
CA PRO A 72 -2.80 -5.23 -12.61
C PRO A 72 -2.11 -3.87 -12.60
N PRO A 73 -0.86 -3.78 -13.11
CA PRO A 73 -0.11 -2.54 -13.09
C PRO A 73 -1.09 -1.46 -13.50
N GLN A 74 -1.29 -0.45 -12.63
CA GLN A 74 -2.16 0.67 -12.97
C GLN A 74 -1.63 1.14 -14.31
N GLN A 75 -2.33 0.76 -15.39
CA GLN A 75 -2.09 1.32 -16.69
C GLN A 75 -2.24 2.79 -16.40
N LYS A 76 -1.11 3.48 -16.56
CA LYS A 76 -0.99 4.88 -16.23
C LYS A 76 -2.21 5.54 -16.85
N TYR A 77 -2.73 6.55 -16.17
CA TYR A 77 -3.61 7.53 -16.77
C TYR A 77 -2.87 8.25 -17.93
N SER A 78 -2.51 7.51 -18.99
CA SER A 78 -1.91 7.97 -20.22
C SER A 78 -2.97 8.20 -21.30
N ASP A 79 -4.19 7.68 -21.10
CA ASP A 79 -5.37 7.99 -21.95
C ASP A 79 -6.28 9.06 -21.34
N ARG A 80 -5.72 9.98 -20.54
CA ARG A 80 -6.32 11.31 -20.33
C ARG A 80 -5.71 12.31 -21.31
N GLY A 81 -5.53 11.88 -22.56
CA GLY A 81 -5.09 12.71 -23.68
C GLY A 81 -6.21 13.56 -24.30
N ASP A 82 -7.49 13.20 -24.12
CA ASP A 82 -8.58 13.78 -24.92
C ASP A 82 -9.81 14.19 -24.08
N MET A 83 -9.63 14.97 -23.01
CA MET A 83 -10.77 15.40 -22.16
C MET A 83 -10.92 16.92 -21.95
N TYR A 84 -10.17 17.75 -22.68
CA TYR A 84 -10.47 19.18 -22.81
C TYR A 84 -10.43 19.59 -24.29
N GLY A 85 -11.59 19.50 -24.92
CA GLY A 85 -12.06 20.39 -25.98
C GLY A 85 -11.13 20.62 -27.16
N SER A 86 -11.36 19.85 -28.23
CA SER A 86 -11.38 20.41 -29.58
C SER A 86 -12.32 21.63 -29.55
N SER A 87 -11.76 22.80 -29.30
CA SER A 87 -12.40 24.05 -29.63
C SER A 87 -12.29 24.16 -31.14
N ASP A 88 -13.39 23.78 -31.80
CA ASP A 88 -13.75 24.19 -33.13
C ASP A 88 -13.43 25.68 -33.34
N ARG A 89 -12.20 26.02 -33.74
CA ARG A 89 -11.91 27.25 -34.47
C ARG A 89 -12.36 27.02 -35.91
N GLN A 90 -13.69 26.95 -36.07
CA GLN A 90 -14.30 27.22 -37.36
C GLN A 90 -13.90 28.62 -37.78
N GLY A 91 -13.42 28.70 -39.02
CA GLY A 91 -12.93 29.93 -39.62
C GLY A 91 -13.96 31.05 -39.56
N ARG A 92 -13.56 32.18 -39.00
CA ARG A 92 -14.07 33.49 -39.42
C ARG A 92 -12.98 34.19 -40.21
N ARG A 93 -13.12 34.03 -41.52
CA ARG A 93 -12.90 35.00 -42.60
C ARG A 93 -11.94 36.16 -42.31
N GLY A 94 -10.90 36.22 -43.13
CA GLY A 94 -10.20 37.46 -43.43
C GLY A 94 -11.11 38.52 -44.08
N GLY A 95 -10.56 39.73 -44.15
CA GLY A 95 -11.12 40.90 -44.82
C GLY A 95 -11.01 42.12 -43.91
N SER A 96 -9.87 42.81 -43.85
CA SER A 96 -9.53 43.95 -44.74
C SER A 96 -10.63 45.02 -44.85
N GLY A 97 -10.34 46.23 -44.38
CA GLY A 97 -11.14 47.42 -44.71
C GLY A 97 -11.21 48.40 -43.54
N ARG A 98 -10.29 49.37 -43.49
CA ARG A 98 -10.56 50.79 -43.81
C ARG A 98 -11.38 51.49 -42.71
N SER A 99 -10.73 52.38 -41.95
CA SER A 99 -10.67 53.83 -42.24
C SER A 99 -11.82 54.56 -41.55
N ARG A 100 -11.56 55.27 -40.45
CA ARG A 100 -11.26 56.72 -40.42
C ARG A 100 -12.53 57.57 -40.63
N ASN A 101 -12.85 58.31 -39.57
CA ASN A 101 -13.40 59.68 -39.54
C ASN A 101 -14.82 59.95 -40.06
N GLN A 102 -15.46 60.91 -39.35
CA GLN A 102 -16.71 61.66 -39.58
C GLN A 102 -17.77 61.29 -38.53
N ARG A 103 -18.29 62.19 -37.68
CA ARG A 103 -18.37 63.67 -37.64
C ARG A 103 -18.32 64.14 -36.20
#